data_AF-A0A164P0H0-F1
#
_entry.id   AF-A0A164P0H0-F1
#
_cell.length_a   1.000
_cell.length_b   1.000
_cell.length_c   1.000
_cell.angle_alpha   90.00
_cell.angle_beta   90.00
_cell.angle_gamma   90.00
#
_symmetry.space_group_name_H-M   'P 1'
#
loop_
_entity.id
_entity.type
_entity.pdbx_description
1 polymer ?
#
loop_
_entity_poly.entity_id
_entity_poly.type
_entity_poly.pdbx_seq_one_letter_code
_entity_poly.pdbx_strand_id
1 'polypeptide(L)'
;MTLVLGIINVPALAAAFALGNSTDSDAIRTGAGVVGVVALPLIFAGTLSAIMVWRRRRKVRSVQRYPWVPYPVHYFRSPANEYVQLLDADGTVVSTLLFSTWGWQVGTVVNASTREVWFAGDPHRHGVLSRPGGGQLCYASHSRPPTAAEFTGHDREPGSLPAGHAADTTVHCTMHHDEDRTAMRSSAEQAHPPKRHGASNDPDYPSPRTLRRTLAFLLDMAIHIACGIGAGAAVSPAFSPEALRHNDWQHLGVNPAAVVGFWLAASFADRVIIQAITHTTIGKAVFGLVVLRPDTGQIPSPGRLLAAWLLDIWMPIAILADIAGNGGSLGPEKTGDYILPAVRRRDLRQHNSIEQP
;
A
#
# COMPACT_ATOMS: atom_id res chain seq x y z
N MET A 1 22.07 12.03 -0.37
CA MET A 1 21.96 13.23 -1.22
C MET A 1 20.50 13.66 -1.39
N THR A 2 19.61 12.80 -1.92
CA THR A 2 18.17 13.07 -2.13
C THR A 2 17.40 13.55 -0.89
N LEU A 3 17.65 12.96 0.29
CA LEU A 3 17.06 13.42 1.56
C LEU A 3 17.40 14.87 1.89
N VAL A 4 18.69 15.22 1.76
CA VAL A 4 19.20 16.57 2.05
C VAL A 4 18.63 17.57 1.04
N LEU A 5 18.55 17.18 -0.23
CA LEU A 5 17.91 17.98 -1.27
C LEU A 5 16.43 18.24 -0.94
N GLY A 6 15.65 17.23 -0.55
CA GLY A 6 14.25 17.46 -0.20
C GLY A 6 14.04 18.38 1.00
N ILE A 7 14.87 18.27 2.03
CA ILE A 7 14.80 19.15 3.22
C ILE A 7 15.17 20.59 2.87
N ILE A 8 16.25 20.80 2.08
CA ILE A 8 16.70 22.14 1.66
C ILE A 8 15.69 22.82 0.72
N ASN A 9 14.92 22.04 -0.04
CA ASN A 9 13.92 22.58 -0.94
C ASN A 9 12.67 23.12 -0.23
N VAL A 10 12.41 22.77 1.03
CA VAL A 10 11.24 23.31 1.78
C VAL A 10 11.39 24.82 2.06
N PRO A 11 12.50 25.32 2.63
CA PRO A 11 12.74 26.76 2.77
C PRO A 11 12.83 27.48 1.42
N ALA A 12 13.44 26.86 0.40
CA ALA A 12 13.55 27.44 -0.94
C ALA A 12 12.16 27.62 -1.59
N LEU A 13 11.27 26.64 -1.42
CA LEU A 13 9.88 26.73 -1.85
C LEU A 13 9.13 27.84 -1.10
N ALA A 14 9.28 27.92 0.22
CA ALA A 14 8.66 28.96 1.04
C ALA A 14 9.17 30.37 0.67
N ALA A 15 10.48 30.52 0.45
CA ALA A 15 11.09 31.77 0.02
C ALA A 15 10.67 32.15 -1.40
N ALA A 16 10.58 31.19 -2.33
CA ALA A 16 10.08 31.42 -3.68
C ALA A 16 8.62 31.90 -3.65
N PHE A 17 7.75 31.30 -2.82
CA PHE A 17 6.38 31.78 -2.64
C PHE A 17 6.32 33.18 -2.01
N ALA A 18 7.14 33.45 -0.98
CA ALA A 18 7.18 34.75 -0.32
C ALA A 18 7.67 35.86 -1.27
N LEU A 19 8.76 35.61 -2.01
CA LEU A 19 9.30 36.54 -3.00
C LEU A 19 8.35 36.71 -4.18
N GLY A 20 7.82 35.63 -4.74
CA GLY A 20 6.88 35.69 -5.87
C GLY A 20 5.63 36.51 -5.57
N ASN A 21 5.22 36.60 -4.31
CA ASN A 21 4.07 37.39 -3.87
C ASN A 21 4.40 38.85 -3.54
N SER A 22 5.68 39.22 -3.35
CA SER A 22 6.07 40.55 -2.84
C SER A 22 6.71 41.47 -3.87
N THR A 23 6.87 41.05 -5.14
CA THR A 23 7.54 41.85 -6.16
C THR A 23 6.66 42.07 -7.39
N ASP A 24 6.71 43.29 -7.94
CA ASP A 24 6.08 43.65 -9.22
C ASP A 24 6.86 43.17 -10.46
N SER A 25 7.99 42.48 -10.26
CA SER A 25 8.80 41.97 -11.37
C SER A 25 8.30 40.62 -11.88
N ASP A 26 7.82 40.59 -13.13
CA ASP A 26 7.39 39.37 -13.83
C ASP A 26 8.51 38.32 -13.93
N ALA A 27 9.76 38.76 -14.05
CA ALA A 27 10.92 37.87 -14.09
C ALA A 27 11.10 37.10 -12.77
N ILE A 28 10.94 37.79 -11.63
CA ILE A 28 11.06 37.17 -10.30
C ILE A 28 9.89 36.21 -10.05
N ARG A 29 8.68 36.60 -10.46
CA ARG A 29 7.47 35.77 -10.31
C ARG A 29 7.54 34.50 -11.16
N THR A 30 8.06 34.59 -12.38
CA THR A 30 8.33 33.43 -13.25
C THR A 30 9.40 32.52 -12.64
N GLY A 31 10.51 33.10 -12.17
CA GLY A 31 11.58 32.36 -11.48
C GLY A 31 11.07 31.59 -10.26
N ALA A 32 10.25 32.22 -9.42
CA ALA A 32 9.62 31.59 -8.27
C ALA A 32 8.72 30.40 -8.65
N GLY A 33 7.97 30.51 -9.76
CA GLY A 33 7.15 29.42 -10.29
C GLY A 33 7.98 28.21 -10.70
N VAL A 34 9.10 28.41 -11.42
CA VAL A 34 10.03 27.34 -11.82
C VAL A 34 10.63 26.65 -10.60
N VAL A 35 11.05 27.41 -9.59
CA VAL A 35 11.54 26.87 -8.31
C VAL A 35 10.47 26.00 -7.65
N GLY A 36 9.21 26.41 -7.69
CA GLY A 36 8.08 25.64 -7.18
C GLY A 36 7.92 24.27 -7.83
N VAL A 37 7.97 24.19 -9.16
CA VAL A 37 7.85 22.92 -9.92
C VAL A 37 8.97 21.97 -9.59
N VAL A 38 10.20 22.46 -9.48
CA VAL A 38 11.37 21.61 -9.24
C VAL A 38 11.43 21.17 -7.77
N ALA A 39 11.07 22.06 -6.84
CA ALA A 39 11.12 21.77 -5.42
C ALA A 39 10.12 20.70 -4.98
N LEU A 40 8.90 20.66 -5.54
CA LEU A 40 7.85 19.71 -5.13
C LEU A 40 8.26 18.23 -5.32
N PRO A 41 8.67 17.78 -6.52
CA PRO A 41 9.19 16.42 -6.73
C PRO A 41 10.40 16.12 -5.86
N LEU A 42 11.29 17.10 -5.63
CA LEU A 42 12.46 16.93 -4.76
C LEU A 42 12.07 16.73 -3.29
N ILE A 43 11.04 17.44 -2.80
CA ILE A 43 10.48 17.24 -1.47
C ILE A 43 9.87 15.84 -1.34
N PHE A 44 9.10 15.39 -2.35
CA PHE A 44 8.55 14.02 -2.36
C PHE A 44 9.65 12.96 -2.37
N ALA A 45 10.63 13.08 -3.29
CA ALA A 45 11.76 12.17 -3.39
C ALA A 45 12.61 12.16 -2.10
N GLY A 46 12.82 13.34 -1.49
CA GLY A 46 13.51 13.47 -0.22
C GLY A 46 12.76 12.81 0.93
N THR A 47 11.44 12.96 0.99
CA THR A 47 10.59 12.33 2.02
C THR A 47 10.62 10.80 1.90
N LEU A 48 10.48 10.26 0.69
CA LEU A 48 10.65 8.82 0.44
C LEU A 48 12.04 8.33 0.85
N SER A 49 13.07 9.08 0.50
CA SER A 49 14.46 8.78 0.91
C SER A 49 14.62 8.80 2.44
N ALA A 50 13.96 9.72 3.14
CA ALA A 50 13.95 9.80 4.60
C ALA A 50 13.39 8.52 5.23
N ILE A 51 12.24 8.07 4.72
CA ILE A 51 11.55 6.87 5.19
C ILE A 51 12.45 5.65 4.98
N MET A 52 13.07 5.51 3.80
CA MET A 52 13.99 4.41 3.52
C MET A 52 15.22 4.42 4.44
N VAL A 53 15.84 5.59 4.66
CA VAL A 53 16.98 5.73 5.59
C VAL A 53 16.56 5.41 7.03
N TRP A 54 15.40 5.88 7.47
CA TRP A 54 14.86 5.60 8.81
C TRP A 54 14.63 4.09 9.00
N ARG A 55 14.00 3.40 8.03
CA ARG A 55 13.82 1.94 8.06
C ARG A 55 15.17 1.22 8.11
N ARG A 56 16.16 1.62 7.30
CA ARG A 56 17.52 1.04 7.33
C ARG A 56 18.21 1.25 8.67
N ARG A 57 18.17 2.47 9.22
CA ARG A 57 18.74 2.78 10.55
C ARG A 57 18.09 1.98 11.65
N ARG A 58 16.77 1.78 11.60
CA ARG A 58 16.05 0.94 12.57
C ARG A 58 16.52 -0.52 12.50
N LYS A 59 16.72 -1.07 11.30
CA LYS A 59 17.30 -2.42 11.13
C LYS A 59 18.71 -2.50 11.74
N VAL A 60 19.61 -1.58 11.39
CA VAL A 60 20.99 -1.55 11.91
C VAL A 60 21.03 -1.43 13.43
N ARG A 61 20.20 -0.54 14.01
CA ARG A 61 20.12 -0.39 15.48
C ARG A 61 19.63 -1.65 16.18
N SER A 62 18.71 -2.40 15.58
CA SER A 62 18.26 -3.68 16.13
C SER A 62 19.42 -4.67 16.20
N VAL A 63 20.17 -4.80 15.10
CA VAL A 63 21.33 -5.70 15.00
C VAL A 63 22.48 -5.30 15.92
N GLN A 64 22.66 -4.01 16.21
CA GLN A 64 23.70 -3.52 17.13
C GLN A 64 23.33 -3.69 18.62
N ARG A 65 22.03 -3.71 18.95
CA ARG A 65 21.56 -3.78 20.34
C ARG A 65 21.36 -5.19 20.85
N TYR A 66 21.03 -6.11 19.96
CA TYR A 66 20.72 -7.49 20.30
C TYR A 66 21.73 -8.42 19.62
N PRO A 67 22.31 -9.40 20.35
CA PRO A 67 23.15 -10.41 19.72
C PRO A 67 22.32 -11.24 18.73
N TRP A 68 22.98 -11.76 17.70
CA TRP A 68 22.37 -12.76 16.82
C TRP A 68 22.24 -14.08 17.58
N VAL A 69 21.02 -14.59 17.67
CA VAL A 69 20.71 -15.89 18.27
C VAL A 69 20.12 -16.79 17.18
N PRO A 70 20.66 -18.00 16.98
CA PRO A 70 20.06 -18.97 16.06
C PRO A 70 18.79 -19.55 16.72
N TYR A 71 17.71 -19.60 15.96
CA TYR A 71 16.47 -20.25 16.35
C TYR A 71 16.09 -21.28 15.28
N PRO A 72 15.76 -22.52 15.67
CA PRO A 72 14.96 -23.40 14.83
C PRO A 72 13.64 -22.71 14.51
N VAL A 73 13.14 -22.90 13.28
CA VAL A 73 11.92 -22.24 12.82
C VAL A 73 10.94 -23.16 12.16
N HIS A 74 9.67 -22.86 12.37
CA HIS A 74 8.59 -23.29 11.49
C HIS A 74 8.13 -22.11 10.64
N TYR A 75 8.41 -22.20 9.34
CA TYR A 75 7.91 -21.26 8.35
C TYR A 75 6.49 -21.64 7.93
N PHE A 76 5.63 -20.66 7.84
CA PHE A 76 4.32 -20.82 7.24
C PHE A 76 3.85 -19.54 6.60
N ARG A 77 2.95 -19.70 5.63
CA ARG A 77 2.46 -18.63 4.78
C ARG A 77 0.95 -18.57 4.85
N SER A 78 0.44 -17.36 5.01
CA SER A 78 -0.94 -17.01 4.68
C SER A 78 -0.96 -16.33 3.30
N PRO A 79 -2.11 -16.23 2.63
CA PRO A 79 -2.19 -15.56 1.34
C PRO A 79 -1.69 -14.10 1.34
N ALA A 80 -1.86 -13.40 2.47
CA ALA A 80 -1.50 -11.99 2.62
C ALA A 80 -0.12 -11.78 3.22
N ASN A 81 0.37 -12.73 4.01
CA ASN A 81 1.52 -12.54 4.90
C ASN A 81 2.35 -13.81 5.06
N GLU A 82 3.66 -13.65 5.22
CA GLU A 82 4.54 -14.71 5.67
C GLU A 82 4.75 -14.62 7.18
N TYR A 83 4.94 -15.76 7.82
CA TYR A 83 5.24 -15.83 9.24
C TYR A 83 6.31 -16.88 9.54
N VAL A 84 6.95 -16.71 10.68
CA VAL A 84 7.85 -17.69 11.27
C VAL A 84 7.57 -17.85 12.74
N GLN A 85 7.46 -19.08 13.19
CA GLN A 85 7.57 -19.41 14.60
C GLN A 85 9.03 -19.63 14.97
N LEU A 86 9.51 -18.90 15.97
CA LEU A 86 10.80 -19.18 16.62
C LEU A 86 10.58 -20.28 17.65
N LEU A 87 11.39 -21.33 17.61
CA LEU A 87 11.34 -22.46 18.53
C LEU A 87 12.54 -22.43 19.48
N ASP A 88 12.38 -22.90 20.71
CA ASP A 88 13.52 -23.13 21.61
C ASP A 88 14.24 -24.46 21.31
N ALA A 89 15.21 -24.82 22.16
CA ALA A 89 15.98 -26.05 22.02
C ALA A 89 15.13 -27.33 22.17
N ASP A 90 14.00 -27.25 22.88
CA ASP A 90 13.07 -28.35 23.10
C ASP A 90 11.99 -28.44 22.00
N GLY A 91 12.01 -27.50 21.04
CA GLY A 91 11.02 -27.40 19.98
C GLY A 91 9.74 -26.67 20.39
N THR A 92 9.70 -26.05 21.57
CA THR A 92 8.55 -25.26 22.04
C THR A 92 8.53 -23.91 21.36
N VAL A 93 7.33 -23.44 20.99
CA VAL A 93 7.16 -22.14 20.32
C VAL A 93 7.44 -20.99 21.30
N VAL A 94 8.48 -20.21 21.02
CA VAL A 94 8.85 -19.01 21.77
C VAL A 94 8.00 -17.81 21.33
N SER A 95 7.88 -17.60 20.01
CA SER A 95 7.13 -16.49 19.45
C SER A 95 6.71 -16.74 18.00
N THR A 96 5.65 -16.07 17.56
CA THR A 96 5.29 -15.99 16.14
C THR A 96 5.59 -14.59 15.62
N LEU A 97 6.32 -14.54 14.51
CA LEU A 97 6.78 -13.32 13.88
C LEU A 97 6.11 -13.17 12.51
N LEU A 98 5.62 -11.97 12.22
CA LEU A 98 5.10 -11.56 10.93
C LEU A 98 6.20 -10.84 10.13
N PHE A 99 6.40 -11.26 8.88
CA PHE A 99 7.27 -10.56 7.94
C PHE A 99 6.51 -9.49 7.19
N SER A 100 7.06 -8.27 7.15
CA SER A 100 6.64 -7.25 6.20
C SER A 100 7.36 -7.46 4.86
N THR A 101 7.09 -8.57 4.18
CA THR A 101 7.65 -8.88 2.86
C THR A 101 6.72 -8.40 1.75
N TRP A 102 7.31 -7.80 0.73
CA TRP A 102 6.59 -7.46 -0.50
C TRP A 102 6.35 -8.77 -1.26
N GLY A 103 5.30 -8.85 -2.10
CA GLY A 103 4.95 -10.09 -2.80
C GLY A 103 6.11 -10.79 -3.53
N TRP A 104 7.00 -10.02 -4.15
CA TRP A 104 8.20 -10.52 -4.85
C TRP A 104 9.36 -10.93 -3.91
N GLN A 105 9.28 -10.58 -2.62
CA GLN A 105 10.24 -10.98 -1.57
C GLN A 105 9.76 -12.22 -0.80
N VAL A 106 8.56 -12.70 -1.09
CA VAL A 106 8.02 -13.92 -0.48
C VAL A 106 8.94 -15.09 -0.86
N GLY A 107 9.34 -15.89 0.12
CA GLY A 107 10.24 -17.02 -0.05
C GLY A 107 11.73 -16.66 -0.18
N THR A 108 12.09 -15.38 -0.35
CA THR A 108 13.49 -15.00 -0.63
C THR A 108 14.36 -15.10 0.62
N VAL A 109 13.83 -14.71 1.79
CA VAL A 109 14.56 -14.72 3.07
C VAL A 109 14.29 -15.99 3.86
N VAL A 110 13.03 -16.39 3.95
CA VAL A 110 12.61 -17.62 4.63
C VAL A 110 11.59 -18.31 3.74
N ASN A 111 11.66 -19.63 3.65
CA ASN A 111 10.75 -20.46 2.88
C ASN A 111 10.54 -21.80 3.60
N ALA A 112 9.77 -22.70 2.99
CA ALA A 112 9.42 -24.00 3.58
C ALA A 112 10.63 -24.91 3.88
N SER A 113 11.76 -24.73 3.19
CA SER A 113 12.99 -25.48 3.45
C SER A 113 13.88 -24.85 4.52
N THR A 114 13.57 -23.62 4.95
CA THR A 114 14.36 -22.93 5.99
C THR A 114 14.03 -23.54 7.36
N ARG A 115 15.01 -24.21 7.97
CA ARG A 115 14.87 -24.87 9.29
C ARG A 115 15.41 -24.04 10.45
N GLU A 116 16.31 -23.10 10.16
CA GLU A 116 16.94 -22.24 11.14
C GLU A 116 17.01 -20.81 10.59
N VAL A 117 16.83 -19.82 11.46
CA VAL A 117 17.12 -18.41 11.16
C VAL A 117 17.97 -17.82 12.28
N TRP A 118 18.75 -16.79 11.94
CA TRP A 118 19.42 -15.96 12.92
C TRP A 118 18.53 -14.76 13.21
N PHE A 119 18.24 -14.50 14.48
CA PHE A 119 17.38 -13.42 14.93
C PHE A 119 18.13 -12.46 15.87
N ALA A 120 18.00 -11.16 15.63
CA ALA A 120 18.53 -10.08 16.47
C ALA A 120 17.41 -9.12 16.87
N GLY A 121 16.86 -9.33 18.07
CA GLY A 121 15.77 -8.52 18.62
C GLY A 121 15.18 -9.13 19.89
N ASP A 122 14.00 -8.65 20.25
CA ASP A 122 13.17 -9.22 21.32
C ASP A 122 12.06 -10.08 20.66
N PRO A 123 12.04 -11.41 20.86
CA PRO A 123 11.07 -12.32 20.26
C PRO A 123 9.60 -11.93 20.52
N HIS A 124 9.31 -11.27 21.64
CA HIS A 124 7.96 -10.87 22.02
C HIS A 124 7.58 -9.47 21.54
N ARG A 125 8.47 -8.76 20.83
CA ARG A 125 8.20 -7.40 20.33
C ARG A 125 8.51 -7.28 18.84
N HIS A 126 9.79 -7.29 18.48
CA HIS A 126 10.26 -7.14 17.10
C HIS A 126 11.76 -7.38 17.01
N GLY A 127 12.24 -7.66 15.80
CA GLY A 127 13.65 -7.80 15.53
C GLY A 127 13.97 -7.83 14.05
N VAL A 128 15.22 -8.21 13.76
CA VAL A 128 15.70 -8.45 12.40
C VAL A 128 16.09 -9.91 12.32
N LEU A 129 15.74 -10.55 11.21
CA LEU A 129 16.12 -11.92 10.91
C LEU A 129 17.02 -11.98 9.67
N SER A 130 17.81 -13.04 9.61
CA SER A 130 18.62 -13.41 8.47
C SER A 130 18.73 -14.92 8.37
N ARG A 131 19.12 -15.42 7.19
CA ARG A 131 19.51 -16.84 7.04
C ARG A 131 20.85 -17.08 7.75
N PRO A 132 21.09 -18.32 8.22
CA PRO A 132 22.42 -18.74 8.66
C PRO A 132 23.47 -18.39 7.61
N GLY A 133 24.62 -17.84 8.04
CA GLY A 133 25.68 -17.36 7.14
C GLY A 133 25.54 -15.91 6.64
N GLY A 134 24.52 -15.16 7.06
CA GLY A 134 24.49 -13.70 6.89
C GLY A 134 23.85 -13.18 5.60
N GLY A 135 22.67 -13.69 5.26
CA GLY A 135 21.91 -13.28 4.08
C GLY A 135 21.13 -11.96 4.20
N GLN A 136 20.07 -11.84 3.40
CA GLN A 136 19.21 -10.66 3.33
C GLN A 136 18.50 -10.40 4.68
N LEU A 137 18.56 -9.15 5.16
CA LEU A 137 17.98 -8.76 6.44
C LEU A 137 16.48 -8.41 6.30
N CYS A 138 15.61 -9.20 6.91
CA CYS A 138 14.18 -8.90 7.00
C CYS A 138 13.81 -8.37 8.39
N TYR A 139 12.89 -7.39 8.44
CA TYR A 139 12.35 -6.91 9.70
C TYR A 139 11.12 -7.74 10.04
N ALA A 140 11.05 -8.22 11.28
CA ALA A 140 9.92 -8.97 11.78
C ALA A 140 9.32 -8.28 13.00
N SER A 141 8.00 -8.32 13.09
CA SER A 141 7.25 -7.88 14.27
C SER A 141 6.54 -9.06 14.89
N HIS A 142 6.47 -9.09 16.21
CA HIS A 142 5.65 -10.06 16.92
C HIS A 142 4.20 -9.99 16.44
N SER A 143 3.61 -11.15 16.17
CA SER A 143 2.22 -11.32 15.82
C SER A 143 1.64 -12.43 16.66
N ARG A 144 0.32 -12.40 16.87
CA ARG A 144 -0.36 -13.60 17.35
C ARG A 144 -0.21 -14.70 16.30
N PRO A 145 -0.12 -15.97 16.71
CA PRO A 145 -0.16 -17.09 15.78
C PRO A 145 -1.40 -16.94 14.89
N PRO A 146 -1.26 -17.10 13.56
CA PRO A 146 -2.43 -17.19 12.71
C PRO A 146 -3.33 -18.30 13.23
N THR A 147 -4.63 -18.05 13.32
CA THR A 147 -5.56 -19.12 13.68
C THR A 147 -5.49 -20.18 12.59
N ALA A 148 -5.73 -21.46 12.89
CA ALA A 148 -5.69 -22.54 11.88
C ALA A 148 -6.49 -22.22 10.59
N ALA A 149 -7.53 -21.38 10.70
CA ALA A 149 -8.33 -20.86 9.60
C ALA A 149 -7.58 -19.94 8.60
N GLU A 150 -6.46 -19.31 9.01
CA GLU A 150 -5.68 -18.38 8.18
C GLU A 150 -4.63 -19.09 7.30
N PHE A 151 -4.38 -20.38 7.54
CA PHE A 151 -3.47 -21.24 6.78
C PHE A 151 -4.15 -21.84 5.56
N THR A 152 -4.40 -21.01 4.55
CA THR A 152 -4.95 -21.45 3.26
C THR A 152 -3.87 -21.36 2.19
N GLY A 153 -3.09 -22.43 1.97
CA GLY A 153 -2.18 -22.45 0.82
C GLY A 153 -1.08 -23.51 0.87
N HIS A 154 -1.19 -24.49 -0.01
CA HIS A 154 -0.17 -25.47 -0.37
C HIS A 154 1.18 -24.83 -0.72
N ASP A 155 2.23 -25.30 -0.05
CA ASP A 155 3.60 -25.42 -0.57
C ASP A 155 4.26 -26.69 0.03
N ARG A 156 3.48 -27.77 0.22
CA ARG A 156 4.03 -29.07 0.56
C ARG A 156 4.29 -29.79 -0.76
N GLU A 157 5.50 -29.63 -1.31
CA GLU A 157 5.96 -30.43 -2.46
C GLU A 157 5.74 -31.92 -2.16
N PRO A 158 4.90 -32.63 -2.91
CA PRO A 158 4.76 -34.07 -2.80
C PRO A 158 5.83 -34.72 -3.68
N GLY A 159 7.04 -34.90 -3.15
CA GLY A 159 8.04 -35.67 -3.89
C GLY A 159 9.47 -35.57 -3.37
N SER A 160 9.81 -36.38 -2.36
CA SER A 160 11.11 -37.05 -2.12
C SER A 160 11.43 -37.18 -0.62
N LEU A 161 10.72 -38.10 0.05
CA LEU A 161 11.28 -38.77 1.22
C LEU A 161 11.63 -40.21 0.80
N PRO A 162 12.84 -40.69 1.12
CA PRO A 162 13.21 -42.07 0.84
C PRO A 162 12.28 -43.01 1.60
N ALA A 163 11.79 -44.03 0.88
CA ALA A 163 10.93 -45.06 1.41
C ALA A 163 11.61 -45.76 2.60
N GLY A 164 11.04 -45.60 3.78
CA GLY A 164 11.51 -46.32 4.96
C GLY A 164 11.11 -45.72 6.29
N HIS A 165 9.82 -45.54 6.55
CA HIS A 165 9.19 -45.91 7.83
C HIS A 165 7.67 -45.81 7.71
N ALA A 166 7.02 -46.87 8.17
CA ALA A 166 5.58 -47.06 8.11
C ALA A 166 4.83 -46.03 8.96
N ALA A 167 3.67 -45.63 8.42
CA ALA A 167 2.47 -45.18 9.13
C ALA A 167 2.61 -44.04 10.14
N ASP A 168 2.33 -42.82 9.68
CA ASP A 168 1.39 -41.96 10.42
C ASP A 168 0.71 -40.97 9.46
N THR A 169 -0.45 -41.37 8.94
CA THR A 169 -1.31 -40.47 8.15
C THR A 169 -2.19 -39.72 9.13
N THR A 170 -1.65 -38.67 9.75
CA THR A 170 -2.43 -37.77 10.59
C THR A 170 -3.31 -36.88 9.69
N VAL A 171 -4.41 -37.46 9.22
CA VAL A 171 -5.58 -36.70 8.78
C VAL A 171 -6.10 -36.00 10.04
N HIS A 172 -5.87 -34.69 10.14
CA HIS A 172 -6.36 -33.92 11.27
C HIS A 172 -7.87 -33.72 11.13
N CYS A 173 -8.62 -34.73 11.53
CA CYS A 173 -10.05 -34.64 11.79
C CYS A 173 -10.26 -33.90 13.11
N THR A 174 -11.14 -32.92 13.12
CA THR A 174 -11.62 -32.32 14.38
C THR A 174 -12.96 -32.95 14.73
N MET A 175 -13.07 -33.40 15.97
CA MET A 175 -14.25 -34.11 16.47
C MET A 175 -15.29 -33.08 16.91
N HIS A 176 -16.42 -33.02 16.22
CA HIS A 176 -17.57 -32.22 16.65
C HIS A 176 -18.52 -33.12 17.45
N HIS A 177 -18.90 -32.67 18.66
CA HIS A 177 -19.95 -33.31 19.45
C HIS A 177 -21.26 -32.56 19.21
N ASP A 178 -22.24 -33.30 18.69
CA ASP A 178 -23.64 -32.90 18.59
C ASP A 178 -24.45 -33.93 19.38
N GLU A 179 -25.48 -33.49 20.11
CA GLU A 179 -25.97 -34.10 21.37
C GLU A 179 -26.40 -35.57 21.34
N ASP A 180 -26.44 -36.24 20.18
CA ASP A 180 -26.69 -37.69 20.12
C ASP A 180 -25.94 -38.43 18.98
N ARG A 181 -24.93 -37.81 18.36
CA ARG A 181 -24.12 -38.50 17.34
C ARG A 181 -22.78 -37.82 17.03
N THR A 182 -21.70 -38.56 17.27
CA THR A 182 -20.34 -38.15 16.92
C THR A 182 -20.04 -38.54 15.47
N ALA A 183 -19.87 -37.56 14.59
CA ALA A 183 -19.46 -37.78 13.19
C ALA A 183 -18.18 -36.99 12.86
N MET A 184 -17.28 -37.62 12.11
CA MET A 184 -15.97 -37.08 11.76
C MET A 184 -16.07 -36.43 10.36
N ARG A 185 -15.93 -35.10 10.25
CA ARG A 185 -15.93 -34.37 8.96
C ARG A 185 -14.50 -33.97 8.56
N SER A 186 -14.16 -34.10 7.28
CA SER A 186 -12.86 -33.70 6.74
C SER A 186 -12.88 -32.24 6.25
N SER A 187 -11.88 -31.45 6.60
CA SER A 187 -11.77 -30.02 6.24
C SER A 187 -11.45 -29.74 4.76
N ALA A 188 -11.53 -30.74 3.88
CA ALA A 188 -11.26 -30.58 2.46
C ALA A 188 -12.36 -29.80 1.71
N GLU A 189 -13.52 -29.57 2.34
CA GLU A 189 -14.72 -29.10 1.65
C GLU A 189 -14.94 -27.57 1.71
N GLN A 190 -14.01 -26.77 2.24
CA GLN A 190 -14.16 -25.30 2.36
C GLN A 190 -12.91 -24.48 1.98
N ALA A 191 -12.05 -24.98 1.09
CA ALA A 191 -10.89 -24.22 0.60
C ALA A 191 -11.30 -23.18 -0.48
N HIS A 192 -12.09 -22.17 -0.10
CA HIS A 192 -12.32 -21.03 -0.99
C HIS A 192 -11.12 -20.08 -0.93
N PRO A 193 -10.62 -19.60 -2.09
CA PRO A 193 -9.53 -18.61 -2.12
C PRO A 193 -9.94 -17.38 -1.30
N PRO A 194 -8.97 -16.67 -0.68
CA PRO A 194 -9.26 -15.50 0.15
C PRO A 194 -10.15 -14.53 -0.61
N LYS A 195 -11.34 -14.31 -0.05
CA LYS A 195 -12.39 -13.52 -0.70
C LYS A 195 -11.89 -12.09 -0.86
N ARG A 196 -11.77 -11.65 -2.11
CA ARG A 196 -11.41 -10.26 -2.41
C ARG A 196 -12.65 -9.38 -2.26
N HIS A 197 -12.76 -8.70 -1.12
CA HIS A 197 -13.90 -7.84 -0.83
C HIS A 197 -14.03 -6.71 -1.85
N GLY A 198 -15.25 -6.48 -2.34
CA GLY A 198 -15.55 -5.42 -3.28
C GLY A 198 -15.08 -5.66 -4.73
N ALA A 199 -14.61 -6.87 -5.06
CA ALA A 199 -14.38 -7.32 -6.44
C ALA A 199 -15.68 -7.33 -7.25
N SER A 200 -15.66 -7.16 -8.58
CA SER A 200 -16.86 -6.98 -9.41
C SER A 200 -17.92 -8.07 -9.25
N ASN A 201 -17.50 -9.29 -8.96
CA ASN A 201 -18.30 -10.50 -8.75
C ASN A 201 -18.57 -10.83 -7.26
N ASP A 202 -18.22 -9.94 -6.33
CA ASP A 202 -18.42 -10.18 -4.90
C ASP A 202 -19.93 -10.12 -4.53
N PRO A 203 -20.55 -11.23 -4.10
CA PRO A 203 -21.98 -11.29 -3.81
C PRO A 203 -22.40 -10.45 -2.59
N ASP A 204 -21.46 -10.09 -1.70
CA ASP A 204 -21.73 -9.25 -0.53
C ASP A 204 -22.05 -7.79 -0.93
N TYR A 205 -21.68 -7.41 -2.16
CA TYR A 205 -21.85 -6.05 -2.69
C TYR A 205 -22.53 -6.11 -4.08
N PRO A 206 -23.83 -6.41 -4.14
CA PRO A 206 -24.53 -6.74 -5.37
C PRO A 206 -24.79 -5.53 -6.30
N SER A 207 -24.65 -4.28 -5.83
CA SER A 207 -24.98 -3.11 -6.64
C SER A 207 -24.04 -2.95 -7.85
N PRO A 208 -24.57 -2.64 -9.06
CA PRO A 208 -23.76 -2.25 -10.21
C PRO A 208 -22.91 -1.02 -9.88
N ARG A 209 -21.60 -1.17 -10.03
CA ARG A 209 -20.61 -0.20 -9.51
C ARG A 209 -19.66 0.36 -10.55
N THR A 210 -19.46 -0.30 -11.69
CA THR A 210 -18.50 0.15 -12.71
C THR A 210 -18.82 1.57 -13.19
N LEU A 211 -20.06 1.81 -13.63
CA LEU A 211 -20.47 3.15 -14.08
C LEU A 211 -20.31 4.20 -12.97
N ARG A 212 -20.75 3.90 -11.74
CA ARG A 212 -20.62 4.83 -10.61
C ARG A 212 -19.17 5.14 -10.27
N ARG A 213 -18.30 4.13 -10.29
CA ARG A 213 -16.86 4.28 -10.05
C ARG A 213 -16.22 5.15 -11.13
N THR A 214 -16.56 4.91 -12.40
CA THR A 214 -16.08 5.72 -13.52
C THR A 214 -16.55 7.16 -13.41
N LEU A 215 -17.84 7.41 -13.16
CA LEU A 215 -18.37 8.77 -13.00
C LEU A 215 -17.78 9.48 -11.77
N ALA A 216 -17.60 8.77 -10.65
CA ALA A 216 -16.94 9.30 -9.47
C ALA A 216 -15.50 9.71 -9.76
N PHE A 217 -14.76 8.87 -10.49
CA PHE A 217 -13.39 9.19 -10.92
C PHE A 217 -13.35 10.41 -11.85
N LEU A 218 -14.24 10.48 -12.84
CA LEU A 218 -14.31 11.62 -13.76
C LEU A 218 -14.64 12.92 -13.02
N LEU A 219 -15.53 12.86 -12.02
CA LEU A 219 -15.87 14.00 -11.18
C LEU A 219 -14.69 14.43 -10.30
N ASP A 220 -14.02 13.49 -9.61
CA ASP A 220 -12.80 13.77 -8.84
C ASP A 220 -11.75 14.45 -9.75
N MET A 221 -11.50 13.89 -10.93
CA MET A 221 -10.54 14.40 -11.90
C MET A 221 -10.92 15.81 -12.39
N ALA A 222 -12.19 16.06 -12.72
CA ALA A 222 -12.68 17.36 -13.15
C ALA A 222 -12.49 18.42 -12.05
N ILE A 223 -12.78 18.07 -10.78
CA ILE A 223 -12.57 18.96 -9.63
C ILE A 223 -11.07 19.26 -9.47
N HIS A 224 -10.20 18.25 -9.53
CA HIS A 224 -8.76 18.47 -9.40
C HIS A 224 -8.23 19.35 -10.53
N ILE A 225 -8.66 19.12 -11.78
CA ILE A 225 -8.28 19.93 -12.95
C ILE A 225 -8.77 21.38 -12.76
N ALA A 226 -10.02 21.57 -12.31
CA ALA A 226 -10.57 22.89 -12.04
C ALA A 226 -9.77 23.63 -10.96
N CYS A 227 -9.36 22.94 -9.88
CA CYS A 227 -8.48 23.50 -8.86
C CYS A 227 -7.11 23.90 -9.44
N GLY A 228 -6.52 23.06 -10.28
CA GLY A 228 -5.25 23.35 -10.96
C GLY A 228 -5.38 24.58 -11.85
N ILE A 229 -6.31 24.59 -12.81
CA ILE A 229 -6.53 25.70 -13.75
C ILE A 229 -6.88 26.98 -12.98
N GLY A 230 -7.80 26.92 -12.02
CA GLY A 230 -8.22 28.06 -11.21
C GLY A 230 -7.07 28.68 -10.43
N ALA A 231 -6.24 27.87 -9.77
CA ALA A 231 -5.05 28.35 -9.08
C ALA A 231 -4.02 28.91 -10.07
N GLY A 232 -3.78 28.22 -11.18
CA GLY A 232 -2.86 28.67 -12.23
C GLY A 232 -3.24 30.00 -12.86
N ALA A 233 -4.54 30.25 -13.03
CA ALA A 233 -5.08 31.53 -13.46
C ALA A 233 -4.91 32.59 -12.36
N ALA A 234 -5.29 32.26 -11.12
CA ALA A 234 -5.28 33.19 -10.00
C ALA A 234 -3.86 33.70 -9.65
N VAL A 235 -2.83 32.86 -9.82
CA VAL A 235 -1.45 33.24 -9.49
C VAL A 235 -0.66 33.78 -10.68
N SER A 236 -1.21 33.74 -11.90
CA SER A 236 -0.51 34.18 -13.10
C SER A 236 -0.73 35.67 -13.38
N PRO A 237 0.33 36.50 -13.45
CA PRO A 237 0.20 37.91 -13.84
C PRO A 237 -0.30 38.08 -15.28
N ALA A 238 0.00 37.12 -16.15
CA ALA A 238 -0.36 37.16 -17.55
C ALA A 238 -1.80 36.68 -17.82
N PHE A 239 -2.56 36.30 -16.78
CA PHE A 239 -3.89 35.76 -16.97
C PHE A 239 -4.83 36.84 -17.54
N SER A 240 -5.43 36.54 -18.70
CA SER A 240 -6.38 37.44 -19.37
C SER A 240 -7.80 36.89 -19.31
N PRO A 241 -8.70 37.48 -18.50
CA PRO A 241 -10.12 37.13 -18.50
C PRO A 241 -10.79 37.35 -19.85
N GLU A 242 -10.29 38.32 -20.62
CA GLU A 242 -10.83 38.64 -21.94
C GLU A 242 -10.46 37.59 -22.98
N ALA A 243 -9.24 37.04 -22.91
CA ALA A 243 -8.83 35.90 -23.72
C ALA A 243 -9.68 34.66 -23.41
N LEU A 244 -10.01 34.42 -22.13
CA LEU A 244 -10.92 33.32 -21.75
C LEU A 244 -12.31 33.49 -22.36
N ARG A 245 -12.87 34.71 -22.33
CA ARG A 245 -14.20 35.00 -22.91
C ARG A 245 -14.24 34.80 -24.43
N HIS A 246 -13.14 35.08 -25.11
CA HIS A 246 -13.01 34.93 -26.56
C HIS A 246 -12.49 33.56 -27.01
N ASN A 247 -12.30 32.61 -26.09
CA ASN A 247 -11.67 31.31 -26.34
C ASN A 247 -10.28 31.40 -26.98
N ASP A 248 -9.53 32.46 -26.67
CA ASP A 248 -8.17 32.67 -27.13
C ASP A 248 -7.17 31.99 -26.17
N TRP A 249 -7.07 30.67 -26.31
CA TRP A 249 -6.23 29.82 -25.44
C TRP A 249 -4.74 30.14 -25.51
N GLN A 250 -4.28 30.75 -26.62
CA GLN A 250 -2.87 31.11 -26.80
C GLN A 250 -2.47 32.29 -25.90
N HIS A 251 -3.40 33.22 -25.67
CA HIS A 251 -3.19 34.42 -24.86
C HIS A 251 -3.81 34.33 -23.45
N LEU A 252 -4.27 33.16 -23.03
CA LEU A 252 -4.88 32.96 -21.71
C LEU A 252 -3.91 33.24 -20.56
N GLY A 253 -2.60 33.01 -20.78
CA GLY A 253 -1.55 33.36 -19.83
C GLY A 253 -1.67 32.63 -18.48
N VAL A 254 -1.90 31.32 -18.49
CA VAL A 254 -1.94 30.47 -17.28
C VAL A 254 -0.54 30.05 -16.87
N ASN A 255 -0.26 29.99 -15.56
CA ASN A 255 1.01 29.47 -15.06
C ASN A 255 0.97 27.92 -14.99
N PRO A 256 1.61 27.18 -15.92
CA PRO A 256 1.48 25.72 -15.99
C PRO A 256 2.05 25.01 -14.77
N ALA A 257 3.06 25.59 -14.13
CA ALA A 257 3.63 25.10 -12.88
C ALA A 257 2.59 25.02 -11.77
N ALA A 258 1.88 26.13 -11.57
CA ALA A 258 0.83 26.23 -10.58
C ALA A 258 -0.34 25.30 -10.92
N VAL A 259 -0.69 25.17 -12.20
CA VAL A 259 -1.72 24.21 -12.63
C VAL A 259 -1.39 22.79 -12.17
N VAL A 260 -0.19 22.29 -12.47
CA VAL A 260 0.23 20.93 -12.10
C VAL A 260 0.35 20.79 -10.58
N GLY A 261 0.96 21.77 -9.90
CA GLY A 261 1.17 21.72 -8.45
C GLY A 261 -0.13 21.68 -7.66
N PHE A 262 -1.09 22.57 -8.00
CA PHE A 262 -2.40 22.60 -7.34
C PHE A 262 -3.31 21.44 -7.74
N TRP A 263 -3.21 20.94 -8.98
CA TRP A 263 -3.87 19.70 -9.38
C TRP A 263 -3.41 18.50 -8.53
N LEU A 264 -2.09 18.33 -8.35
CA LEU A 264 -1.53 17.28 -7.49
C LEU A 264 -1.91 17.46 -6.02
N ALA A 265 -1.85 18.70 -5.51
CA ALA A 265 -2.21 19.01 -4.14
C ALA A 265 -3.70 18.74 -3.85
N ALA A 266 -4.60 19.13 -4.77
CA ALA A 266 -6.03 18.84 -4.68
C ALA A 266 -6.29 17.33 -4.67
N SER A 267 -5.63 16.60 -5.58
CA SER A 267 -5.70 15.13 -5.64
C SER A 267 -5.23 14.47 -4.34
N PHE A 268 -4.11 14.94 -3.76
CA PHE A 268 -3.62 14.45 -2.48
C PHE A 268 -4.60 14.72 -1.34
N ALA A 269 -5.09 15.96 -1.23
CA ALA A 269 -6.03 16.34 -0.19
C ALA A 269 -7.31 15.50 -0.26
N ASP A 270 -7.87 15.30 -1.45
CA ASP A 270 -9.09 14.51 -1.64
C ASP A 270 -8.85 13.01 -1.37
N ARG A 271 -7.83 12.41 -1.99
CA ARG A 271 -7.62 10.95 -1.98
C ARG A 271 -6.89 10.41 -0.75
N VAL A 272 -6.15 11.26 -0.04
CA VAL A 272 -5.41 10.87 1.17
C VAL A 272 -6.06 11.44 2.41
N ILE A 273 -6.32 12.76 2.46
CA ILE A 273 -6.79 13.42 3.68
C ILE A 273 -8.31 13.25 3.86
N ILE A 274 -9.11 13.75 2.90
CA ILE A 274 -10.58 13.68 2.94
C ILE A 274 -11.03 12.23 2.97
N GLN A 275 -10.44 11.38 2.13
CA GLN A 275 -10.74 9.95 2.11
C GLN A 275 -10.32 9.22 3.39
N ALA A 276 -9.26 9.63 4.10
CA ALA A 276 -8.94 9.05 5.41
C ALA A 276 -10.02 9.35 6.45
N ILE A 277 -10.56 10.57 6.44
CA ILE A 277 -11.54 11.04 7.43
C ILE A 277 -12.94 10.51 7.11
N THR A 278 -13.36 10.60 5.86
CA THR A 278 -14.75 10.34 5.43
C THR A 278 -14.93 8.98 4.76
N HIS A 279 -13.83 8.26 4.53
CA HIS A 279 -13.77 6.96 3.84
C HIS A 279 -14.23 7.02 2.38
N THR A 280 -14.27 8.22 1.80
CA THR A 280 -14.70 8.47 0.42
C THR A 280 -14.01 9.72 -0.12
N THR A 281 -13.86 9.81 -1.44
CA THR A 281 -13.49 11.07 -2.12
C THR A 281 -14.74 11.88 -2.39
N ILE A 282 -14.61 13.14 -2.80
CA ILE A 282 -15.76 14.00 -3.12
C ILE A 282 -16.68 13.35 -4.16
N GLY A 283 -16.15 12.90 -5.29
CA GLY A 283 -16.91 12.25 -6.34
C GLY A 283 -17.50 10.92 -5.88
N LYS A 284 -16.74 10.11 -5.14
CA LYS A 284 -17.28 8.85 -4.58
C LYS A 284 -18.41 9.13 -3.59
N ALA A 285 -18.36 10.20 -2.82
CA ALA A 285 -19.44 10.61 -1.92
C ALA A 285 -20.73 10.92 -2.70
N VAL A 286 -20.62 11.70 -3.78
CA VAL A 286 -21.74 12.06 -4.66
C VAL A 286 -22.42 10.82 -5.24
N PHE A 287 -21.65 9.81 -5.65
CA PHE A 287 -22.20 8.56 -6.20
C PHE A 287 -22.52 7.48 -5.14
N GLY A 288 -22.42 7.83 -3.85
CA GLY A 288 -22.74 6.95 -2.72
C GLY A 288 -21.79 5.77 -2.58
N LEU A 289 -20.52 5.95 -2.94
CA LEU A 289 -19.45 4.96 -2.86
C LEU A 289 -18.56 5.18 -1.63
N VAL A 290 -18.00 4.10 -1.10
CA VAL A 290 -17.05 4.06 0.02
C VAL A 290 -15.91 3.13 -0.36
N VAL A 291 -14.69 3.50 -0.03
CA VAL A 291 -13.49 2.71 -0.36
C VAL A 291 -13.21 1.69 0.75
N LEU A 292 -12.96 0.45 0.35
CA LEU A 292 -12.62 -0.65 1.24
C LEU A 292 -11.25 -1.21 0.91
N ARG A 293 -10.65 -1.89 1.88
CA ARG A 293 -9.49 -2.73 1.64
C ARG A 293 -9.93 -4.05 1.01
N PRO A 294 -9.27 -4.50 -0.08
CA PRO A 294 -9.67 -5.70 -0.80
C PRO A 294 -9.44 -6.99 0.00
N ASP A 295 -8.52 -6.97 0.96
CA ASP A 295 -8.11 -8.13 1.77
C ASP A 295 -9.01 -8.38 2.99
N THR A 296 -9.51 -7.31 3.61
CA THR A 296 -10.16 -7.35 4.92
C THR A 296 -11.58 -6.81 4.90
N GLY A 297 -12.01 -6.19 3.80
CA GLY A 297 -13.30 -5.48 3.73
C GLY A 297 -13.38 -4.24 4.62
N GLN A 298 -12.33 -3.94 5.39
CA GLN A 298 -12.29 -2.81 6.32
C GLN A 298 -11.87 -1.50 5.63
N ILE A 299 -12.09 -0.38 6.30
CA ILE A 299 -11.64 0.94 5.85
C ILE A 299 -10.09 0.99 5.72
N PRO A 300 -9.54 1.60 4.65
CA PRO A 300 -8.09 1.75 4.48
C PRO A 300 -7.48 2.75 5.46
N SER A 301 -6.28 2.46 5.96
CA SER A 301 -5.52 3.39 6.79
C SER A 301 -4.93 4.55 5.95
N PRO A 302 -4.62 5.71 6.56
CA PRO A 302 -4.03 6.84 5.85
C PRO A 302 -2.72 6.49 5.12
N GLY A 303 -1.89 5.62 5.72
CA GLY A 303 -0.66 5.16 5.09
C GLY A 303 -0.90 4.31 3.83
N ARG A 304 -1.98 3.51 3.81
CA ARG A 304 -2.36 2.74 2.62
C ARG A 304 -2.94 3.63 1.53
N LEU A 305 -3.71 4.66 1.90
CA LEU A 305 -4.20 5.68 0.97
C LEU A 305 -3.04 6.45 0.33
N LEU A 306 -2.05 6.85 1.13
CA LEU A 306 -0.84 7.50 0.64
C LEU A 306 -0.06 6.60 -0.33
N ALA A 307 0.10 5.32 0.00
CA ALA A 307 0.77 4.36 -0.88
C ALA A 307 0.04 4.18 -2.21
N ALA A 308 -1.30 4.07 -2.18
CA ALA A 308 -2.12 3.99 -3.39
C ALA A 308 -2.02 5.27 -4.23
N TRP A 309 -2.03 6.44 -3.59
CA TRP A 309 -1.89 7.73 -4.28
C TRP A 309 -0.51 7.89 -4.95
N LEU A 310 0.58 7.52 -4.26
CA LEU A 310 1.92 7.52 -4.84
C LEU A 310 2.03 6.56 -6.01
N LEU A 311 1.40 5.38 -5.91
CA LEU A 311 1.37 4.42 -7.00
C LEU A 311 0.63 4.99 -8.22
N ASP A 312 -0.50 5.66 -8.02
CA ASP A 312 -1.29 6.22 -9.11
C ASP A 312 -0.56 7.35 -9.87
N ILE A 313 0.32 8.09 -9.20
CA ILE A 313 1.20 9.07 -9.87
C ILE A 313 2.32 8.37 -10.64
N TRP A 314 2.89 7.33 -10.03
CA TRP A 314 4.02 6.62 -10.60
C TRP A 314 3.61 5.78 -11.83
N MET A 315 2.41 5.20 -11.84
CA MET A 315 1.92 4.31 -12.91
C MET A 315 1.92 4.95 -14.31
N PRO A 316 1.33 6.15 -14.54
CA PRO A 316 1.40 6.82 -15.84
C PRO A 316 2.83 7.12 -16.29
N ILE A 317 3.71 7.51 -15.35
CA ILE A 317 5.12 7.79 -15.63
C ILE A 317 5.82 6.50 -16.07
N ALA A 318 5.56 5.39 -15.38
CA ALA A 318 6.11 4.09 -15.72
C ALA A 318 5.62 3.57 -17.09
N ILE A 319 4.33 3.72 -17.39
CA ILE A 319 3.75 3.36 -18.69
C ILE A 319 4.38 4.20 -19.81
N LEU A 320 4.50 5.52 -19.61
CA LEU A 320 5.14 6.40 -20.59
C LEU A 320 6.62 6.05 -20.79
N ALA A 321 7.33 5.72 -19.72
CA ALA A 321 8.73 5.30 -19.78
C ALA A 321 8.90 3.97 -20.50
N ASP A 322 8.00 3.01 -20.29
CA ASP A 322 8.00 1.70 -20.96
C ASP A 322 7.71 1.84 -22.46
N ILE A 323 6.73 2.67 -22.82
CA ILE A 323 6.43 3.03 -24.22
C ILE A 323 7.64 3.70 -24.88
N ALA A 324 8.34 4.58 -24.16
CA ALA A 324 9.49 5.32 -24.67
C ALA A 324 10.81 4.52 -24.67
N GLY A 325 10.89 3.42 -23.92
CA GLY A 325 12.15 2.73 -23.59
C GLY A 325 12.01 1.21 -23.50
N ASN A 326 11.87 0.54 -24.63
CA ASN A 326 12.13 -0.90 -24.83
C ASN A 326 11.78 -1.87 -23.66
N GLY A 327 10.53 -1.86 -23.18
CA GLY A 327 9.86 -3.07 -22.65
C GLY A 327 10.30 -3.61 -21.28
N GLY A 328 10.92 -2.80 -20.43
CA GLY A 328 11.21 -3.18 -19.05
C GLY A 328 10.03 -2.91 -18.13
N SER A 329 9.17 -3.91 -17.89
CA SER A 329 8.02 -3.81 -16.97
C SER A 329 8.44 -3.38 -15.55
N LEU A 330 8.43 -2.07 -15.30
CA LEU A 330 8.76 -1.47 -14.00
C LEU A 330 7.59 -1.51 -13.00
N GLY A 331 6.42 -2.02 -13.41
CA GLY A 331 5.18 -2.02 -12.63
C GLY A 331 5.19 -2.93 -11.40
N PRO A 332 4.45 -2.61 -10.32
CA PRO A 332 4.27 -3.55 -9.22
C PRO A 332 3.45 -4.76 -9.67
N GLU A 333 3.92 -5.97 -9.36
CA GLU A 333 3.33 -7.27 -9.79
C GLU A 333 1.88 -7.51 -9.33
N LYS A 334 1.37 -6.74 -8.36
CA LYS A 334 -0.01 -6.82 -7.87
C LYS A 334 -0.69 -5.46 -7.80
N THR A 335 -0.81 -4.77 -8.94
CA THR A 335 -1.61 -3.53 -9.05
C THR A 335 -2.99 -3.66 -8.40
N GLY A 336 -3.61 -4.85 -8.48
CA GLY A 336 -4.90 -5.17 -7.85
C GLY A 336 -4.98 -5.02 -6.32
N ASP A 337 -3.86 -5.06 -5.60
CA ASP A 337 -3.80 -4.90 -4.13
C ASP A 337 -3.74 -3.43 -3.69
N TYR A 338 -3.29 -2.57 -4.60
CA TYR A 338 -3.20 -1.13 -4.43
C TYR A 338 -4.42 -0.41 -5.03
N ILE A 339 -5.09 -1.02 -6.01
CA ILE A 339 -6.38 -0.56 -6.51
C ILE A 339 -7.45 -0.89 -5.46
N LEU A 340 -7.72 0.10 -4.61
CA LEU A 340 -8.72 -0.03 -3.55
C LEU A 340 -10.14 -0.09 -4.16
N PRO A 341 -10.90 -1.17 -3.96
CA PRO A 341 -12.27 -1.27 -4.46
C PRO A 341 -13.19 -0.26 -3.75
N ALA A 342 -14.11 0.34 -4.50
CA ALA A 342 -15.15 1.21 -3.95
C ALA A 342 -16.52 0.53 -4.04
N VAL A 343 -17.22 0.34 -2.93
CA VAL A 343 -18.54 -0.32 -2.90
C VAL A 343 -19.62 0.71 -2.54
N ARG A 344 -20.89 0.38 -2.80
CA ARG A 344 -21.98 1.28 -2.44
C ARG A 344 -22.12 1.31 -0.91
N ARG A 345 -22.26 2.52 -0.36
CA ARG A 345 -22.44 2.73 1.09
C ARG A 345 -23.67 1.99 1.64
N ARG A 346 -24.72 1.81 0.82
CA ARG A 346 -25.92 1.05 1.18
C ARG A 346 -25.60 -0.44 1.39
N ASP A 347 -24.86 -1.04 0.46
CA ASP A 347 -24.51 -2.46 0.51
C ASP A 347 -23.64 -2.77 1.73
N LEU A 348 -22.67 -1.89 2.03
CA LEU A 348 -21.83 -2.00 3.24
C LEU A 348 -22.66 -1.95 4.53
N ARG A 349 -23.70 -1.11 4.60
CA ARG A 349 -24.59 -1.06 5.77
C ARG A 349 -25.41 -2.34 5.91
N GLN A 350 -25.93 -2.87 4.80
CA GLN A 350 -26.70 -4.11 4.81
C GLN A 350 -25.85 -5.29 5.28
N HIS A 351 -24.61 -5.38 4.80
CA HIS A 351 -23.64 -6.37 5.25
C HIS A 351 -23.43 -6.29 6.77
N ASN A 352 -23.12 -5.10 7.29
CA ASN A 352 -22.89 -4.92 8.73
C ASN A 352 -24.12 -5.20 9.60
N SER A 353 -25.34 -4.98 9.08
CA SER A 353 -26.58 -5.31 9.79
C SER A 353 -26.86 -6.81 9.86
N ILE A 354 -26.32 -7.61 8.95
CA ILE A 354 -26.48 -9.07 8.96
C ILE A 354 -25.48 -9.71 9.93
N GLU A 355 -24.29 -9.13 10.07
CA GLU A 355 -23.23 -9.66 10.94
C GLU A 355 -23.37 -9.28 12.43
N GLN A 356 -24.27 -8.35 12.78
CA GLN A 356 -24.56 -7.96 14.15
C GLN A 356 -25.93 -8.51 14.57
N PRO A 357 -26.01 -9.73 15.16
CA PRO A 357 -27.24 -10.30 15.68
C PRO A 357 -27.79 -9.56 16.91
#